data_AF-A0AAD9PFZ0-F1
#
_entry.id   AF-A0AAD9PFZ0-F1
#
_cell.length_a   1.000
_cell.length_b   1.000
_cell.length_c   1.000
_cell.angle_alpha   90.00
_cell.angle_beta   90.00
_cell.angle_gamma   90.00
#
_symmetry.space_group_name_H-M   'P 1'
#
loop_
_entity.id
_entity.type
_entity.pdbx_description
1 polymer ?
#
loop_
_entity_poly.entity_id
_entity_poly.type
_entity_poly.pdbx_seq_one_letter_code
_entity_poly.pdbx_strand_id
1 'polypeptide(L)'
;MGFPLEGCRKGVYHTGNSNIEAAMNWVVEHMGDADFEVPLESLQSAPTTDAAFSVNEEAVGMLSSMGFTRDQAIKALKATDNNLERAADWIFSHAADLEEPMDTEGTTGQAVATSSCRDGGSKYKLTAFISHMGTSTMVGHYVCHILKDGRWVIFNDEKVALSEHPPKELAYVYLYKRV
;
A
#
# COMPACT_ATOMS: atom_id res chain seq x y z
N MET A 1 -27.02 4.94 32.82
CA MET A 1 -26.43 5.59 34.01
C MET A 1 -25.72 6.92 33.70
N GLY A 2 -25.86 7.50 32.49
CA GLY A 2 -25.34 8.85 32.21
C GLY A 2 -23.81 8.97 32.03
N PHE A 3 -23.05 7.92 32.32
CA PHE A 3 -21.60 7.90 32.14
C PHE A 3 -21.17 7.76 30.68
N PRO A 4 -20.09 8.43 30.24
CA PRO A 4 -19.52 8.26 28.91
C PRO A 4 -18.96 6.85 28.71
N LEU A 5 -19.02 6.38 27.45
CA LEU A 5 -18.70 5.00 27.07
C LEU A 5 -17.24 4.63 27.35
N GLU A 6 -16.31 5.55 27.07
CA GLU A 6 -14.87 5.32 27.25
C GLU A 6 -14.49 5.21 28.73
N GLY A 7 -15.10 6.03 29.59
CA GLY A 7 -14.94 5.91 31.04
C GLY A 7 -15.44 4.57 31.59
N CYS A 8 -16.58 4.08 31.09
CA CYS A 8 -17.09 2.75 31.44
C CYS A 8 -16.14 1.62 30.99
N ARG A 9 -15.55 1.74 29.79
CA ARG A 9 -14.56 0.77 29.30
C ARG A 9 -13.30 0.75 30.17
N LYS A 10 -12.82 1.93 30.62
CA LYS A 10 -11.69 2.06 31.56
C LYS A 10 -11.99 1.44 32.92
N GLY A 11 -13.18 1.68 33.48
CA GLY A 11 -13.58 1.10 34.75
C GLY A 11 -13.58 -0.42 34.75
N VAL A 12 -14.08 -1.04 33.69
CA VAL A 12 -14.04 -2.51 33.54
C VAL A 12 -12.60 -3.02 33.38
N TYR A 13 -11.77 -2.31 32.60
CA TYR A 13 -10.37 -2.65 32.38
C TYR A 13 -9.53 -2.58 33.66
N HIS A 14 -9.57 -1.47 34.39
CA HIS A 14 -8.78 -1.26 35.61
C HIS A 14 -9.24 -2.11 36.80
N THR A 15 -10.50 -2.52 36.82
CA THR A 15 -11.02 -3.44 37.84
C THR A 15 -10.89 -4.91 37.46
N GLY A 16 -10.27 -5.21 36.31
CA GLY A 16 -9.97 -6.58 35.88
C GLY A 16 -11.22 -7.44 35.69
N ASN A 17 -12.33 -6.86 35.21
CA ASN A 17 -13.62 -7.53 35.04
C ASN A 17 -14.17 -8.18 36.32
N SER A 18 -13.80 -7.70 37.50
CA SER A 18 -14.14 -8.36 38.77
C SER A 18 -15.64 -8.36 39.06
N ASN A 19 -16.28 -7.20 39.11
CA ASN A 19 -17.73 -7.07 39.27
C ASN A 19 -18.20 -5.66 38.86
N ILE A 20 -19.52 -5.49 38.68
CA ILE A 20 -20.14 -4.24 38.20
C ILE A 20 -19.99 -3.11 39.23
N GLU A 21 -20.07 -3.43 40.52
CA GLU A 21 -19.96 -2.44 41.61
C GLU A 21 -18.55 -1.85 41.71
N ALA A 22 -17.50 -2.65 41.54
CA ALA A 22 -16.12 -2.18 41.50
C ALA A 22 -15.87 -1.28 40.29
N ALA A 23 -16.34 -1.69 39.10
CA ALA A 23 -16.23 -0.87 37.90
C ALA A 23 -16.98 0.46 38.06
N MET A 24 -18.13 0.46 38.73
CA MET A 24 -18.91 1.66 39.02
C MET A 24 -18.20 2.58 40.03
N ASN A 25 -17.64 2.04 41.10
CA ASN A 25 -16.86 2.83 42.07
C ASN A 25 -15.64 3.47 41.39
N TRP A 26 -14.93 2.72 40.55
CA TRP A 26 -13.78 3.23 39.80
C TRP A 26 -14.19 4.38 38.86
N VAL A 27 -15.30 4.19 38.11
CA VAL A 27 -15.86 5.23 37.24
C VAL A 27 -16.23 6.48 38.02
N VAL A 28 -16.80 6.34 39.22
CA VAL A 28 -17.22 7.47 40.04
C VAL A 28 -16.03 8.25 40.60
N GLU A 29 -14.96 7.54 40.98
CA GLU A 29 -13.74 8.16 41.50
C GLU A 29 -12.95 8.90 40.40
N HIS A 30 -12.98 8.40 39.16
CA HIS A 30 -12.14 8.90 38.06
C HIS A 30 -12.93 9.70 37.01
N MET A 31 -14.22 9.99 37.23
CA MET A 31 -15.04 10.77 36.28
C MET A 31 -14.60 12.23 36.13
N GLY A 32 -13.82 12.75 37.08
CA GLY A 32 -13.30 14.13 37.07
C GLY A 32 -11.97 14.27 36.34
N ASP A 33 -11.37 13.17 35.89
CA ASP A 33 -10.06 13.18 35.26
C ASP A 33 -10.17 13.66 33.81
N ALA A 34 -9.24 14.54 33.39
CA ALA A 34 -9.20 15.07 32.04
C ALA A 34 -9.06 13.98 30.96
N ASP A 35 -8.48 12.82 31.33
CA ASP A 35 -8.32 11.67 30.45
C ASP A 35 -9.52 10.73 30.43
N PHE A 36 -10.58 10.99 31.19
CA PHE A 36 -11.70 10.05 31.36
C PHE A 36 -12.46 9.75 30.06
N GLU A 37 -12.54 10.71 29.15
CA GLU A 37 -13.22 10.57 27.84
C GLU A 37 -12.30 10.09 26.70
N VAL A 38 -11.00 9.96 26.96
CA VAL A 38 -10.03 9.61 25.92
C VAL A 38 -10.08 8.09 25.67
N PRO A 39 -10.20 7.60 24.42
CA PRO A 39 -10.26 6.17 24.12
C PRO A 39 -9.11 5.36 24.72
N LEU A 40 -9.39 4.18 25.27
CA LEU A 40 -8.38 3.27 25.82
C LEU A 40 -7.27 2.91 24.81
N GLU A 41 -7.58 2.92 23.51
CA GLU A 41 -6.61 2.68 22.43
C GLU A 41 -5.49 3.74 22.42
N SER A 42 -5.74 4.96 22.91
CA SER A 42 -4.69 5.98 23.08
C SER A 42 -3.79 5.72 24.29
N LEU A 43 -4.30 5.07 25.35
CA LEU A 43 -3.55 4.67 26.54
C LEU A 43 -2.86 3.30 26.37
N GLN A 44 -3.28 2.52 25.38
CA GLN A 44 -2.56 1.34 24.87
C GLN A 44 -1.29 1.72 24.09
N SER A 45 -0.99 3.01 23.95
CA SER A 45 0.35 3.52 23.60
C SER A 45 1.33 3.45 24.78
N ALA A 46 1.05 2.68 25.84
CA ALA A 46 2.08 2.21 26.76
C ALA A 46 2.68 0.93 26.19
N PRO A 47 4.02 0.80 26.15
CA PRO A 47 4.72 -0.19 25.35
C PRO A 47 4.33 -1.58 25.87
N THR A 48 3.51 -2.29 25.10
CA THR A 48 3.45 -3.74 25.22
C THR A 48 4.86 -4.21 24.96
N THR A 49 5.54 -4.57 26.05
CA THR A 49 6.73 -5.41 26.12
C THR A 49 7.12 -5.96 24.76
N ASP A 50 8.29 -5.53 24.27
CA ASP A 50 9.10 -6.20 23.27
C ASP A 50 9.11 -7.71 23.56
N ALA A 51 8.12 -8.44 23.05
CA ALA A 51 8.36 -9.79 22.58
C ALA A 51 9.36 -9.56 21.46
N ALA A 52 10.65 -9.72 21.78
CA ALA A 52 11.77 -9.44 20.90
C ALA A 52 11.45 -10.01 19.52
N PHE A 53 10.95 -9.14 18.64
CA PHE A 53 10.65 -9.51 17.28
C PHE A 53 12.00 -9.81 16.67
N SER A 54 12.34 -11.09 16.58
CA SER A 54 13.60 -11.51 15.95
C SER A 54 13.40 -11.31 14.47
N VAL A 55 13.81 -10.15 13.99
CA VAL A 55 13.84 -9.84 12.56
C VAL A 55 14.71 -10.90 11.90
N ASN A 56 14.18 -11.55 10.87
CA ASN A 56 14.98 -12.47 10.08
C ASN A 56 16.04 -11.69 9.30
N GLU A 57 17.30 -11.76 9.74
CA GLU A 57 18.46 -11.12 9.10
C GLU A 57 18.65 -11.55 7.64
N GLU A 58 18.27 -12.78 7.29
CA GLU A 58 18.30 -13.27 5.91
C GLU A 58 17.28 -12.52 5.06
N ALA A 59 16.06 -12.31 5.59
CA ALA A 59 15.01 -11.54 4.91
C ALA A 59 15.39 -10.07 4.77
N VAL A 60 16.04 -9.48 5.78
CA VAL A 60 16.60 -8.13 5.68
C VAL A 60 17.68 -8.05 4.60
N GLY A 61 18.57 -9.05 4.51
CA GLY A 61 19.59 -9.12 3.46
C GLY A 61 18.98 -9.22 2.06
N MET A 62 17.93 -10.02 1.90
CA MET A 62 17.18 -10.13 0.64
C MET A 62 16.52 -8.82 0.24
N LEU A 63 15.81 -8.15 1.16
CA LEU A 63 15.17 -6.85 0.90
C LEU A 63 16.21 -5.75 0.65
N SER A 64 17.35 -5.78 1.35
CA SER A 64 18.45 -4.85 1.10
C SER A 64 19.05 -5.05 -0.29
N SER A 65 19.13 -6.30 -0.76
CA SER A 65 19.58 -6.63 -2.12
C SER A 65 18.59 -6.18 -3.20
N MET A 66 17.30 -6.04 -2.87
CA MET A 66 16.29 -5.43 -3.76
C MET A 66 16.42 -3.90 -3.87
N GLY A 67 17.29 -3.28 -3.05
CA GLY A 67 17.53 -1.84 -3.05
C GLY A 67 16.81 -1.08 -1.93
N PHE A 68 16.18 -1.78 -1.00
CA PHE A 68 15.56 -1.15 0.18
C PHE A 68 16.59 -0.91 1.29
N THR A 69 16.35 0.11 2.11
CA THR A 69 17.19 0.33 3.29
C THR A 69 16.89 -0.71 4.37
N ARG A 70 17.88 -0.97 5.24
CA ARG A 70 17.73 -1.91 6.35
C ARG A 70 16.57 -1.52 7.29
N ASP A 71 16.37 -0.23 7.52
CA ASP A 71 15.28 0.27 8.38
C ASP A 71 13.91 0.05 7.75
N GLN A 72 13.78 0.24 6.43
CA GLN A 72 12.55 -0.08 5.68
C GLN A 72 12.25 -1.58 5.74
N ALA A 73 13.27 -2.42 5.55
CA ALA A 73 13.14 -3.87 5.62
C ALA A 73 12.69 -4.34 7.02
N ILE A 74 13.26 -3.77 8.09
CA ILE A 74 12.88 -4.10 9.47
C ILE A 74 11.44 -3.67 9.76
N LYS A 75 11.04 -2.45 9.36
CA LYS A 75 9.66 -1.96 9.54
C LYS A 75 8.66 -2.85 8.82
N ALA A 76 8.96 -3.25 7.59
CA ALA A 76 8.11 -4.12 6.81
C ALA A 76 8.01 -5.52 7.40
N LEU A 77 9.13 -6.12 7.80
CA LEU A 77 9.13 -7.44 8.43
C LEU A 77 8.36 -7.44 9.76
N LYS A 78 8.43 -6.35 10.54
CA LYS A 78 7.61 -6.17 11.74
C LYS A 78 6.12 -6.11 11.42
N ALA A 79 5.74 -5.40 10.35
CA ALA A 79 4.34 -5.29 9.91
C ALA A 79 3.78 -6.59 9.29
N THR A 80 4.66 -7.48 8.82
CA THR A 80 4.27 -8.69 8.08
C THR A 80 4.63 -9.99 8.78
N ASP A 81 4.99 -9.91 10.06
CA ASP A 81 5.34 -11.06 10.92
C ASP A 81 6.43 -11.95 10.29
N ASN A 82 7.55 -11.32 9.88
CA ASN A 82 8.70 -11.96 9.21
C ASN A 82 8.41 -12.62 7.85
N ASN A 83 7.27 -12.36 7.23
CA ASN A 83 6.99 -12.84 5.87
C ASN A 83 7.65 -11.94 4.81
N LEU A 84 8.63 -12.49 4.08
CA LEU A 84 9.39 -11.77 3.05
C LEU A 84 8.52 -11.23 1.91
N GLU A 85 7.63 -12.06 1.35
CA GLU A 85 6.81 -11.68 0.19
C GLU A 85 5.85 -10.54 0.55
N ARG A 86 5.21 -10.68 1.71
CA ARG A 86 4.36 -9.61 2.25
C ARG A 86 5.17 -8.39 2.63
N ALA A 87 6.39 -8.54 3.16
CA ALA A 87 7.25 -7.42 3.50
C ALA A 87 7.62 -6.61 2.25
N ALA A 88 7.98 -7.29 1.15
CA ALA A 88 8.26 -6.62 -0.12
C ALA A 88 7.04 -5.84 -0.63
N ASP A 89 5.86 -6.47 -0.67
CA ASP A 89 4.60 -5.81 -1.07
C ASP A 89 4.24 -4.64 -0.13
N TRP A 90 4.47 -4.80 1.18
CA TRP A 90 4.25 -3.76 2.17
C TRP A 90 5.16 -2.55 1.94
N ILE A 91 6.45 -2.79 1.63
CA ILE A 91 7.39 -1.70 1.30
C ILE A 91 6.95 -0.96 0.03
N PHE A 92 6.50 -1.66 -1.02
CA PHE A 92 6.04 -1.00 -2.24
C PHE A 92 4.75 -0.21 -2.05
N SER A 93 3.80 -0.74 -1.27
CA SER A 93 2.53 -0.07 -0.98
C SER A 93 2.67 1.12 -0.03
N HIS A 94 3.70 1.13 0.82
CA HIS A 94 4.00 2.19 1.79
C HIS A 94 5.31 2.92 1.48
N ALA A 95 5.82 2.82 0.25
CA ALA A 95 7.11 3.40 -0.14
C ALA A 95 7.15 4.93 0.08
N ALA A 96 6.01 5.61 -0.11
CA ALA A 96 5.89 7.05 0.09
C ALA A 96 6.06 7.46 1.57
N ASP A 97 5.55 6.65 2.51
CA ASP A 97 5.65 6.92 3.95
C ASP A 97 7.04 6.59 4.52
N LEU A 98 7.83 5.83 3.77
CA LEU A 98 9.16 5.37 4.14
C LEU A 98 10.29 6.29 3.67
N GLU A 99 10.00 7.26 2.80
CA GLU A 99 10.95 8.26 2.30
C GLU A 99 10.98 9.55 3.13
N GLU A 100 9.99 9.78 4.00
CA GLU A 100 10.06 10.92 4.93
C GLU A 100 11.05 10.62 6.06
N PRO A 101 12.06 11.49 6.29
CA PRO A 101 12.93 11.36 7.44
C PRO A 101 12.06 11.42 8.70
N MET A 102 12.37 10.52 9.62
CA MET A 102 11.66 10.23 10.86
C MET A 102 11.75 11.41 11.84
N ASP A 103 11.14 12.55 11.52
CA ASP A 103 11.03 13.74 12.37
C ASP A 103 9.62 14.32 12.23
N THR A 104 8.62 13.68 12.86
CA THR A 104 7.65 14.29 13.80
C THR A 104 6.41 13.41 13.97
N GLU A 105 6.04 13.25 15.24
CA GLU A 105 4.84 12.58 15.69
C GLU A 105 3.56 13.28 15.19
N GLY A 106 2.59 12.49 14.75
CA GLY A 106 1.17 12.84 14.78
C GLY A 106 0.67 13.87 13.76
N THR A 107 0.22 13.41 12.60
CA THR A 107 -0.97 13.95 11.92
C THR A 107 -1.55 12.90 10.98
N THR A 108 -2.81 12.55 11.20
CA THR A 108 -3.69 11.85 10.27
C THR A 108 -3.93 12.72 9.04
N GLY A 109 -3.08 12.59 8.03
CA GLY A 109 -3.27 13.17 6.71
C GLY A 109 -2.92 12.13 5.67
N GLN A 110 -3.89 11.76 4.82
CA GLN A 110 -3.64 10.90 3.66
C GLN A 110 -2.52 11.52 2.82
N ALA A 111 -1.30 10.96 2.93
CA ALA A 111 -0.19 11.29 2.09
C ALA A 111 -0.51 10.80 0.67
N VAL A 112 -0.92 11.72 -0.18
CA VAL A 112 -1.13 11.46 -1.61
C VAL A 112 0.24 11.13 -2.18
N ALA A 113 0.45 9.85 -2.50
CA ALA A 113 1.67 9.30 -3.06
C ALA A 113 2.31 10.23 -4.10
N THR A 114 3.37 10.95 -3.73
CA THR A 114 4.25 11.64 -4.67
C THR A 114 5.21 10.63 -5.29
N SER A 115 4.65 9.58 -5.89
CA SER A 115 5.32 8.85 -6.96
C SER A 115 5.79 9.90 -7.97
N SER A 116 7.07 9.87 -8.33
CA SER A 116 7.73 10.86 -9.19
C SER A 116 7.17 10.80 -10.62
N CYS A 117 5.94 11.27 -10.78
CA CYS A 117 5.22 11.26 -12.03
C CYS A 117 5.85 12.30 -12.95
N ARG A 118 6.33 11.85 -14.11
CA ARG A 118 6.88 12.74 -15.14
C ARG A 118 5.76 13.53 -15.80
N ASP A 119 5.41 14.66 -15.23
CA ASP A 119 4.44 15.58 -15.82
C ASP A 119 4.95 16.20 -17.14
N GLY A 120 4.05 16.76 -17.94
CA GLY A 120 4.36 17.42 -19.21
C GLY A 120 3.13 17.62 -20.10
N GLY A 121 3.36 18.01 -21.36
CA GLY A 121 2.28 18.32 -22.29
C GLY A 121 1.27 17.17 -22.49
N SER A 122 0.00 17.52 -22.64
CA SER A 122 -1.11 16.57 -22.80
C SER A 122 -1.29 16.05 -24.25
N LYS A 123 -0.33 16.33 -25.14
CA LYS A 123 -0.39 15.90 -26.54
C LYS A 123 0.37 14.59 -26.73
N TYR A 124 -0.33 13.61 -27.28
CA TYR A 124 0.20 12.28 -27.50
C TYR A 124 0.00 11.81 -28.94
N LYS A 125 0.91 10.96 -29.40
CA LYS A 125 0.82 10.27 -30.69
C LYS A 125 0.84 8.76 -30.45
N LEU A 126 -0.11 8.06 -31.09
CA LEU A 126 -0.16 6.60 -31.04
C LEU A 126 1.13 6.02 -31.63
N THR A 127 1.84 5.23 -30.84
CA THR A 127 3.14 4.65 -31.21
C THR A 127 3.08 3.13 -31.32
N ALA A 128 2.28 2.47 -30.49
CA ALA A 128 2.04 1.05 -30.61
C ALA A 128 0.66 0.68 -30.08
N PHE A 129 0.17 -0.49 -30.47
CA PHE A 129 -1.02 -1.08 -29.87
C PHE A 129 -0.94 -2.62 -29.92
N ILE A 130 -1.60 -3.27 -28.98
CA ILE A 130 -1.64 -4.73 -28.82
C ILE A 130 -3.09 -5.16 -29.02
N SER A 131 -3.32 -6.13 -29.89
CA SER A 131 -4.66 -6.63 -30.24
C SER A 131 -4.80 -8.07 -29.77
N HIS A 132 -5.88 -8.37 -29.06
CA HIS A 132 -6.31 -9.74 -28.78
C HIS A 132 -7.27 -10.17 -29.90
N MET A 133 -6.86 -11.12 -30.72
CA MET A 133 -7.69 -11.67 -31.79
C MET A 133 -8.44 -12.90 -31.27
N GLY A 134 -9.72 -12.72 -30.96
CA GLY A 134 -10.60 -13.78 -30.49
C GLY A 134 -11.85 -13.21 -29.83
N THR A 135 -12.95 -13.97 -29.88
CA THR A 135 -14.21 -13.62 -29.20
C THR A 135 -14.31 -14.20 -27.79
N SER A 136 -13.39 -15.09 -27.42
CA SER A 136 -13.34 -15.71 -26.09
C SER A 136 -12.39 -14.94 -25.18
N THR A 137 -12.71 -14.89 -23.89
CA THR A 137 -11.80 -14.40 -22.85
C THR A 137 -10.75 -15.42 -22.44
N MET A 138 -10.98 -16.70 -22.76
CA MET A 138 -10.11 -17.82 -22.37
C MET A 138 -9.09 -18.19 -23.45
N VAL A 139 -9.38 -17.86 -24.72
CA VAL A 139 -8.53 -18.18 -25.87
C VAL A 139 -8.53 -17.06 -26.88
N GLY A 140 -7.37 -16.83 -27.48
CA GLY A 140 -7.19 -15.93 -28.62
C GLY A 140 -5.71 -15.78 -28.94
N HIS A 141 -5.40 -14.88 -29.86
CA HIS A 141 -4.05 -14.66 -30.35
C HIS A 141 -3.63 -13.20 -30.20
N TYR A 142 -2.48 -12.97 -29.58
CA TYR A 142 -1.97 -11.62 -29.39
C TYR A 142 -1.03 -11.23 -30.52
N VAL A 143 -1.31 -10.08 -31.14
CA VAL A 143 -0.40 -9.43 -32.10
C VAL A 143 -0.17 -7.99 -31.68
N CYS A 144 1.00 -7.45 -31.98
CA CYS A 144 1.27 -6.04 -31.74
C CYS A 144 1.61 -5.30 -33.03
N HIS A 145 1.18 -4.06 -33.09
CA HIS A 145 1.50 -3.13 -34.17
C HIS A 145 2.32 -2.00 -33.60
N ILE A 146 3.47 -1.71 -34.21
CA ILE A 146 4.38 -0.66 -33.76
C ILE A 146 4.66 0.27 -34.93
N LEU A 147 4.59 1.58 -34.69
CA LEU A 147 4.97 2.62 -35.64
C LEU A 147 6.50 2.78 -35.59
N LYS A 148 7.20 2.27 -36.61
CA LYS A 148 8.65 2.41 -36.80
C LYS A 148 8.93 3.23 -38.06
N ASP A 149 9.76 4.25 -37.96
CA ASP A 149 10.18 5.10 -39.10
C ASP A 149 9.00 5.65 -39.93
N GLY A 150 7.90 5.98 -39.26
CA GLY A 150 6.68 6.48 -39.89
C GLY A 150 5.80 5.42 -40.56
N ARG A 151 6.15 4.13 -40.47
CA ARG A 151 5.41 2.99 -41.04
C ARG A 151 4.93 2.06 -39.95
N TRP A 152 3.74 1.48 -40.14
CA TRP A 152 3.19 0.50 -39.21
C TRP A 152 3.74 -0.88 -39.53
N VAL A 153 4.19 -1.59 -38.50
CA VAL A 153 4.73 -2.95 -38.61
C VAL A 153 3.95 -3.84 -37.66
N ILE A 154 3.42 -4.95 -38.17
CA ILE A 154 2.81 -6.00 -37.36
C ILE A 154 3.88 -7.00 -36.95
N PHE A 155 3.88 -7.33 -35.66
CA PHE A 155 4.65 -8.41 -35.08
C PHE A 155 3.67 -9.49 -34.63
N ASN A 156 3.75 -10.63 -35.30
CA ASN A 156 2.97 -11.82 -35.05
C ASN A 156 3.95 -12.99 -34.86
N ASP A 157 4.44 -13.15 -33.63
CA ASP A 157 5.49 -14.10 -33.26
C ASP A 157 6.73 -13.95 -34.18
N GLU A 158 7.09 -15.00 -34.90
CA GLU A 158 8.21 -15.01 -35.85
C GLU A 158 7.94 -14.19 -37.12
N LYS A 159 6.66 -13.86 -37.40
CA LYS A 159 6.26 -13.14 -38.61
C LYS A 159 6.23 -11.65 -38.34
N VAL A 160 7.12 -10.93 -39.02
CA VAL A 160 7.17 -9.47 -39.01
C VAL A 160 6.83 -8.96 -40.40
N ALA A 161 5.80 -8.13 -40.52
CA ALA A 161 5.35 -7.60 -41.80
C ALA A 161 4.97 -6.13 -41.71
N LEU A 162 5.01 -5.43 -42.84
CA LEU A 162 4.51 -4.07 -42.95
C LEU A 162 2.98 -4.11 -42.98
N SER A 163 2.34 -3.30 -42.13
CA SER A 163 0.89 -3.19 -42.04
C SER A 163 0.44 -1.87 -42.65
N GLU A 164 -0.13 -1.91 -43.86
CA GLU A 164 -0.62 -0.71 -44.55
C GLU A 164 -1.93 -0.19 -43.92
N HIS A 165 -2.79 -1.12 -43.50
CA HIS A 165 -4.08 -0.84 -42.86
C HIS A 165 -4.13 -1.44 -41.45
N PRO A 166 -3.44 -0.83 -40.46
CA PRO A 166 -3.44 -1.31 -39.09
C PRO A 166 -4.84 -1.20 -38.47
N PRO A 167 -5.40 -2.28 -37.88
CA PRO A 167 -6.74 -2.30 -37.28
C PRO A 167 -6.75 -1.61 -35.91
N LYS A 168 -6.54 -0.30 -35.89
CA LYS A 168 -6.37 0.48 -34.66
C LYS A 168 -7.57 0.40 -33.74
N GLU A 169 -8.79 0.27 -34.26
CA GLU A 169 -10.03 0.27 -33.46
C GLU A 169 -10.27 -1.03 -32.68
N LEU A 170 -9.61 -2.11 -33.08
CA LEU A 170 -9.78 -3.44 -32.48
C LEU A 170 -8.68 -3.78 -31.46
N ALA A 171 -7.85 -2.80 -31.10
CA ALA A 171 -6.78 -3.04 -30.15
C ALA A 171 -7.30 -3.09 -28.71
N TYR A 172 -6.64 -3.92 -27.90
CA TYR A 172 -6.94 -4.11 -26.49
C TYR A 172 -6.13 -3.13 -25.63
N VAL A 173 -4.83 -2.97 -25.90
CA VAL A 173 -3.95 -2.04 -25.18
C VAL A 173 -3.33 -1.06 -26.17
N TYR A 174 -3.35 0.23 -25.83
CA TYR A 174 -2.78 1.30 -26.66
C TYR A 174 -1.58 1.94 -25.95
N LEU A 175 -0.51 2.16 -26.70
CA LEU A 175 0.68 2.85 -26.24
C LEU A 175 0.84 4.17 -26.97
N TYR A 176 0.73 5.24 -26.19
CA TYR A 176 0.83 6.61 -26.64
C TYR A 176 2.15 7.23 -26.18
N LYS A 177 2.87 7.85 -27.11
CA LYS A 177 4.09 8.60 -26.79
C LYS A 177 3.77 10.09 -26.76
N ARG A 178 4.17 10.76 -25.68
CA ARG A 178 4.07 12.22 -25.56
C ARG A 178 4.90 12.89 -26.67
N VAL A 179 4.32 13.91 -27.33
CA VAL A 179 4.94 14.68 -28.41
C VAL A 179 5.77 15.82 -27.84
#